data_AF-A0A7S8IE88-F1
#
_entry.id   AF-A0A7S8IE88-F1
#
_cell.length_a   1.000
_cell.length_b   1.000
_cell.length_c   1.000
_cell.angle_alpha   90.00
_cell.angle_beta   90.00
_cell.angle_gamma   90.00
#
_symmetry.space_group_name_H-M   'P 1'
#
loop_
_entity.id
_entity.type
_entity.pdbx_description
1 polymer ?
#
loop_
_entity_poly.entity_id
_entity_poly.type
_entity_poly.pdbx_seq_one_letter_code
_entity_poly.pdbx_strand_id
1 'polypeptide(L)'
;MQPKNPNPKRRQLRIEMPKDPASYANAVMISNSATHTEVIFDFMQVMPNDPRARIQNRIVMTPMHAKMFLNALRQNIERFEANHGEIEVPQSSASLADQLFRGVVGPESDDSDDEDNGDADG
;
A
#
# COMPACT_ATOMS: atom_id res chain seq x y z
N MET A 1 -26.60 2.41 -51.83
CA MET A 1 -25.60 3.05 -50.95
C MET A 1 -25.42 2.15 -49.73
N GLN A 2 -24.23 1.61 -49.48
CA GLN A 2 -23.97 0.76 -48.30
C GLN A 2 -23.58 1.64 -47.09
N PRO A 3 -24.05 1.34 -45.86
CA PRO A 3 -23.70 2.12 -44.68
C PRO A 3 -22.26 1.81 -44.23
N LYS A 4 -21.46 2.86 -44.11
CA LYS A 4 -20.07 2.80 -43.63
C LYS A 4 -20.07 2.62 -42.11
N ASN A 5 -19.78 1.41 -41.64
CA ASN A 5 -19.72 1.09 -40.22
C ASN A 5 -18.56 1.85 -39.54
N PRO A 6 -18.79 2.70 -38.52
CA PRO A 6 -17.71 3.41 -37.85
C PRO A 6 -17.01 2.45 -36.89
N ASN A 7 -15.90 1.87 -37.32
CA ASN A 7 -15.07 1.06 -36.44
C ASN A 7 -14.46 1.98 -35.36
N PRO A 8 -14.76 1.79 -34.06
CA PRO A 8 -14.20 2.64 -33.00
C PRO A 8 -12.69 2.41 -32.95
N LYS A 9 -11.92 3.39 -33.42
CA LYS A 9 -10.46 3.38 -33.34
C LYS A 9 -10.09 3.33 -31.86
N ARG A 10 -9.68 2.16 -31.37
CA ARG A 10 -9.09 2.00 -30.03
C ARG A 10 -7.88 2.94 -29.96
N ARG A 11 -7.99 3.98 -29.14
CA ARG A 11 -6.93 4.96 -28.91
C ARG A 11 -5.76 4.20 -28.26
N GLN A 12 -4.71 3.95 -29.03
CA GLN A 12 -3.45 3.41 -28.49
C GLN A 12 -2.80 4.51 -27.67
N LEU A 13 -2.74 4.30 -26.35
CA LEU A 13 -2.01 5.18 -25.46
C LEU A 13 -0.51 4.98 -25.72
N ARG A 14 0.19 6.02 -26.16
CA ARG A 14 1.66 6.01 -26.18
C ARG A 14 2.13 6.29 -24.76
N ILE A 15 2.86 5.33 -24.19
CA ILE A 15 3.44 5.45 -22.85
C ILE A 15 4.89 5.91 -23.04
N GLU A 16 5.24 7.05 -22.45
CA GLU A 16 6.62 7.52 -22.39
C GLU A 16 7.25 7.03 -21.08
N MET A 17 8.43 6.43 -21.18
CA MET A 17 9.20 6.03 -20.00
C MET A 17 10.11 7.19 -19.59
N PRO A 18 10.10 7.63 -18.32
CA PRO A 18 11.07 8.61 -17.84
C PRO A 18 12.49 8.05 -17.98
N LYS A 19 13.47 8.96 -18.11
CA LYS A 19 14.89 8.60 -18.27
C LYS A 19 15.55 8.14 -16.96
N ASP A 20 14.91 8.42 -15.84
CA ASP A 20 15.41 8.08 -14.51
C ASP A 20 15.38 6.57 -14.27
N PRO A 21 16.31 6.03 -13.47
CA PRO A 21 16.30 4.62 -13.13
C PRO A 21 15.01 4.24 -12.39
N ALA A 22 14.47 3.06 -12.70
CA ALA A 22 13.34 2.52 -11.98
C ALA A 22 13.67 2.35 -10.49
N SER A 23 12.73 2.73 -9.63
CA SER A 23 12.87 2.55 -8.18
C SER A 23 12.39 1.16 -7.77
N TYR A 24 13.18 0.47 -6.94
CA TYR A 24 12.83 -0.83 -6.40
C TYR A 24 12.10 -0.70 -5.07
N ALA A 25 11.01 -1.44 -4.90
CA ALA A 25 10.27 -1.54 -3.65
C ALA A 25 9.94 -3.00 -3.34
N ASN A 26 10.04 -3.37 -2.07
CA ASN A 26 9.70 -4.70 -1.55
C ASN A 26 8.59 -4.65 -0.49
N ALA A 27 8.08 -3.47 -0.18
CA ALA A 27 6.93 -3.27 0.69
C ALA A 27 6.09 -2.08 0.20
N VAL A 28 4.80 -2.08 0.54
CA VAL A 28 3.91 -0.95 0.30
C VAL A 28 3.04 -0.72 1.54
N MET A 29 2.98 0.52 2.00
CA MET A 29 1.98 0.96 2.99
C MET A 29 0.84 1.64 2.26
N ILE A 30 -0.39 1.23 2.56
CA ILE A 30 -1.60 1.80 1.95
C ILE A 30 -2.39 2.52 3.03
N SER A 31 -2.66 3.80 2.81
CA SER A 31 -3.48 4.62 3.70
C SER A 31 -4.52 5.41 2.89
N ASN A 32 -5.56 5.87 3.56
CA ASN A 32 -6.54 6.80 2.96
C ASN A 32 -6.24 8.21 3.49
N SER A 33 -6.46 9.22 2.65
CA SER A 33 -6.48 10.61 3.12
C SER A 33 -7.53 10.78 4.22
N ALA A 34 -7.30 11.69 5.17
CA ALA A 34 -8.28 12.05 6.21
C ALA A 34 -9.64 12.46 5.61
N THR A 35 -9.62 13.02 4.40
CA THR A 35 -10.81 13.45 3.63
C THR A 35 -11.45 12.33 2.79
N HIS A 36 -10.90 11.10 2.81
CA HIS A 36 -11.34 9.94 2.02
C HIS A 36 -11.37 10.15 0.48
N THR A 37 -10.76 11.23 -0.01
CA THR A 37 -10.72 11.56 -1.44
C THR A 37 -9.59 10.87 -2.18
N GLU A 38 -8.58 10.38 -1.45
CA GLU A 38 -7.37 9.82 -2.02
C GLU A 38 -6.93 8.57 -1.25
N VAL A 39 -6.35 7.63 -2.00
CA VAL A 39 -5.62 6.46 -1.52
C VAL A 39 -4.14 6.73 -1.77
N ILE A 40 -3.33 6.61 -0.73
CA ILE A 40 -1.90 6.85 -0.76
C ILE A 40 -1.18 5.51 -0.69
N PHE A 41 -0.27 5.28 -1.63
CA PHE A 41 0.62 4.13 -1.69
C PHE A 41 2.05 4.60 -1.44
N ASP A 42 2.61 4.23 -0.30
CA ASP A 42 4.00 4.47 0.04
C ASP A 42 4.81 3.23 -0.24
N PHE A 43 5.51 3.23 -1.38
CA PHE A 43 6.40 2.15 -1.79
C PHE A 43 7.74 2.30 -1.09
N MET A 44 8.14 1.24 -0.39
CA MET A 44 9.28 1.26 0.50
C MET A 44 10.29 0.18 0.15
N GLN A 45 11.56 0.49 0.47
CA GLN A 45 12.64 -0.47 0.54
C GLN A 45 12.98 -0.74 2.01
N VAL A 46 12.81 -2.00 2.43
CA VAL A 46 13.20 -2.50 3.76
C VAL A 46 14.41 -3.41 3.58
N MET A 47 15.47 -3.17 4.35
CA MET A 47 16.72 -3.94 4.28
C MET A 47 16.88 -4.81 5.54
N PRO A 48 17.36 -6.07 5.45
CA PRO A 48 17.48 -6.98 6.60
C PRO A 48 18.34 -6.50 7.79
N ASN A 49 19.13 -5.43 7.61
CA ASN A 49 20.04 -4.89 8.62
C ASN A 49 19.88 -3.37 8.84
N ASP A 50 18.89 -2.72 8.21
CA ASP A 50 18.55 -1.31 8.48
C ASP A 50 17.11 -1.28 9.03
N PRO A 51 16.91 -0.93 10.31
CA PRO A 51 15.57 -0.90 10.91
C PRO A 51 14.70 0.22 10.32
N ARG A 52 15.26 1.10 9.49
CA ARG A 52 14.52 2.16 8.81
C ARG A 52 14.02 1.67 7.46
N ALA A 53 12.71 1.73 7.27
CA ALA A 53 12.13 1.67 5.93
C ALA A 53 12.36 3.00 5.20
N ARG A 54 12.80 2.95 3.94
CA ARG A 54 12.95 4.16 3.10
C ARG A 54 11.81 4.20 2.09
N ILE A 55 11.02 5.27 2.09
CA ILE A 55 10.04 5.53 1.04
C ILE A 55 10.82 5.90 -0.23
N GLN A 56 10.63 5.10 -1.27
CA GLN A 56 11.21 5.35 -2.59
C GLN A 56 10.29 6.28 -3.39
N ASN A 57 9.01 5.92 -3.44
CA ASN A 57 8.00 6.68 -4.16
C ASN A 57 6.68 6.67 -3.39
N ARG A 58 6.01 7.82 -3.39
CA ARG A 58 4.61 7.96 -2.99
C ARG A 58 3.75 8.12 -4.23
N ILE A 59 2.75 7.28 -4.38
CA ILE A 59 1.74 7.39 -5.43
C ILE A 59 0.40 7.69 -4.77
N VAL A 60 -0.31 8.69 -5.27
CA VAL A 60 -1.62 9.10 -4.78
C VAL A 60 -2.64 8.86 -5.89
N MET A 61 -3.74 8.19 -5.56
CA MET A 61 -4.81 7.88 -6.51
C MET A 61 -6.16 8.16 -5.89
N THR A 62 -7.12 8.58 -6.70
CA THR A 62 -8.52 8.57 -6.28
C THR A 62 -8.98 7.14 -5.99
N PRO A 63 -9.96 6.93 -5.08
CA PRO A 63 -10.49 5.59 -4.77
C PRO A 63 -10.96 4.82 -6.00
N MET A 64 -11.52 5.51 -6.99
CA MET A 64 -11.93 4.91 -8.26
C MET A 64 -10.74 4.31 -9.02
N HIS A 65 -9.65 5.07 -9.18
CA HIS A 65 -8.46 4.59 -9.87
C HIS A 65 -7.72 3.50 -9.07
N ALA A 66 -7.68 3.61 -7.74
CA ALA A 66 -7.14 2.55 -6.88
C ALA A 66 -7.90 1.22 -7.05
N LYS A 67 -9.24 1.26 -7.15
CA LYS A 67 -10.06 0.07 -7.42
C LYS A 67 -9.81 -0.51 -8.82
N MET A 68 -9.63 0.35 -9.83
CA MET A 68 -9.26 -0.10 -11.18
C MET A 68 -7.87 -0.75 -11.19
N PHE A 69 -6.91 -0.17 -10.46
CA PHE A 69 -5.57 -0.73 -10.28
C PHE A 69 -5.62 -2.11 -9.63
N LEU A 70 -6.33 -2.28 -8.51
CA LEU A 70 -6.50 -3.57 -7.84
C LEU A 70 -7.03 -4.66 -8.80
N ASN A 71 -8.06 -4.33 -9.57
CA ASN A 71 -8.65 -5.28 -10.52
C ASN A 71 -7.66 -5.69 -11.62
N ALA A 72 -6.89 -4.75 -12.15
CA ALA A 72 -5.88 -5.02 -13.16
C ALA A 72 -4.69 -5.80 -12.58
N LEU A 73 -4.25 -5.45 -11.38
CA LEU A 73 -3.17 -6.12 -10.66
C LEU A 73 -3.54 -7.58 -10.39
N ARG A 74 -4.74 -7.83 -9.86
CA ARG A 74 -5.23 -9.19 -9.60
C ARG A 74 -5.22 -10.05 -10.87
N GLN A 75 -5.77 -9.54 -11.98
CA GLN A 75 -5.77 -10.28 -13.25
C GLN A 75 -4.36 -10.52 -13.80
N ASN A 76 -3.40 -9.62 -13.53
CA ASN A 76 -2.02 -9.82 -13.95
C ASN A 76 -1.30 -10.87 -13.09
N ILE A 77 -1.55 -10.88 -11.77
CA ILE A 77 -1.04 -11.91 -10.85
C ILE A 77 -1.60 -13.28 -11.22
N GLU A 78 -2.93 -13.40 -11.39
CA GLU A 78 -3.59 -14.66 -11.79
C GLU A 78 -2.98 -15.23 -13.10
N ARG A 79 -2.72 -14.35 -14.08
CA ARG A 79 -2.07 -14.75 -15.33
C ARG A 79 -0.61 -15.12 -15.17
N PHE A 80 0.12 -14.44 -14.28
CA PHE A 80 1.49 -14.79 -13.97
C PHE A 80 1.55 -16.18 -13.33
N GLU A 81 0.72 -16.43 -12.33
CA GLU A 81 0.67 -17.71 -11.62
C GLU A 81 0.25 -18.87 -12.52
N ALA A 82 -0.70 -18.64 -13.43
CA ALA A 82 -1.08 -19.65 -14.43
C ALA A 82 0.10 -20.10 -15.33
N ASN A 83 1.10 -19.24 -15.53
CA ASN A 83 2.26 -19.52 -16.38
C ASN A 83 3.50 -19.96 -15.60
N HIS A 84 3.63 -19.55 -14.34
CA HIS A 84 4.87 -19.70 -13.55
C HIS A 84 4.70 -20.49 -12.24
N GLY A 85 3.47 -20.87 -11.89
CA GLY A 85 3.14 -21.48 -10.60
C GLY A 85 2.67 -20.46 -9.58
N GLU A 86 2.06 -20.95 -8.50
CA GLU A 86 1.54 -20.15 -7.39
C GLU A 86 2.65 -19.35 -6.71
N ILE A 87 2.38 -18.08 -6.37
CA ILE A 87 3.28 -17.26 -5.59
C ILE A 87 3.12 -17.64 -4.12
N GLU A 88 4.13 -18.30 -3.56
CA GLU A 88 4.15 -18.60 -2.12
C GLU A 88 4.28 -17.30 -1.32
N VAL A 89 3.20 -16.93 -0.62
CA VAL A 89 3.22 -15.83 0.34
C VAL A 89 3.59 -16.38 1.70
N PRO A 90 4.68 -15.90 2.34
CA PRO A 90 5.03 -16.33 3.68
C PRO A 90 3.86 -16.14 4.65
N GLN A 91 3.38 -17.24 5.23
CA GLN A 91 2.37 -17.24 6.29
C GLN A 91 3.01 -16.77 7.59
N SER A 92 3.33 -15.48 7.72
CA SER A 92 3.71 -14.89 9.01
C SER A 92 2.52 -14.19 9.64
N SER A 93 2.13 -14.72 10.79
CA SER A 93 1.03 -14.35 11.71
C SER A 93 1.16 -12.97 12.38
N ALA A 94 1.99 -12.11 11.82
CA ALA A 94 1.97 -10.67 11.99
C ALA A 94 2.39 -10.14 10.62
N SER A 95 1.51 -9.44 9.92
CA SER A 95 1.83 -8.88 8.62
C SER A 95 3.09 -8.03 8.74
N LEU A 96 3.86 -7.88 7.65
CA LEU A 96 4.97 -6.93 7.61
C LEU A 96 4.50 -5.53 8.06
N ALA A 97 3.25 -5.18 7.78
CA ALA A 97 2.59 -4.00 8.32
C ALA A 97 2.52 -4.03 9.86
N ASP A 98 2.06 -5.10 10.49
CA ASP A 98 2.01 -5.24 11.96
C ASP A 98 3.40 -5.10 12.61
N GLN A 99 4.45 -5.62 11.97
CA GLN A 99 5.83 -5.46 12.44
C GLN A 99 6.37 -4.03 12.26
N LEU A 100 6.00 -3.36 11.17
CA LEU A 100 6.39 -1.97 10.91
C LEU A 100 5.64 -0.98 11.84
N PHE A 101 4.41 -1.27 12.25
CA PHE A 101 3.58 -0.36 13.05
C PHE A 101 3.64 -0.58 14.57
N ARG A 102 4.24 -1.67 15.08
CA ARG A 102 4.46 -1.84 16.54
C ARG A 102 5.34 -0.73 17.16
N GLY A 103 6.08 0.04 16.36
CA GLY A 103 6.88 1.17 16.82
C GLY A 103 6.16 2.53 16.77
N VAL A 104 4.93 2.61 16.23
CA VAL A 104 4.12 3.83 16.25
C VAL A 104 3.21 3.78 17.48
N VAL A 105 3.81 3.87 18.66
CA VAL A 105 3.10 4.26 19.88
C VAL A 105 2.73 5.73 19.69
N GLY A 106 1.44 6.00 19.45
CA GLY A 106 0.90 7.36 19.58
C GLY A 106 1.08 7.84 21.03
N PRO A 107 1.19 9.16 21.28
CA PRO A 107 1.41 9.64 22.63
C PRO A 107 0.19 9.34 23.51
N GLU A 108 0.46 8.58 24.57
CA GLU A 108 -0.20 8.56 25.88
C GLU A 108 -1.67 8.15 25.97
N SER A 109 -1.87 6.94 26.49
CA SER A 109 -2.87 6.70 27.53
C SER A 109 -2.20 5.85 28.62
N ASP A 110 -1.37 6.50 29.44
CA ASP A 110 -1.04 5.98 30.77
C ASP A 110 -2.26 6.25 31.66
N ASP A 111 -3.25 5.37 31.58
CA ASP A 111 -4.24 5.22 32.66
C ASP A 111 -3.57 4.38 33.75
N SER A 112 -2.72 5.02 34.56
CA SER A 112 -2.39 4.53 35.89
C SER A 112 -3.39 5.13 36.87
N ASP A 113 -4.47 4.39 37.11
CA ASP A 113 -5.30 4.51 38.30
C ASP A 113 -4.42 4.18 39.53
N ASP A 114 -3.68 5.18 40.03
CA ASP A 114 -3.10 5.10 41.37
C ASP A 114 -4.20 5.49 42.36
N GLU A 115 -4.80 4.47 42.94
CA GLU A 115 -5.66 4.54 44.11
C GLU A 115 -4.97 5.35 45.21
N ASP A 116 -5.51 6.55 45.49
CA ASP A 116 -5.20 7.36 46.66
C ASP A 116 -5.69 6.65 47.92
N ASN A 117 -4.90 5.71 48.43
CA ASN A 117 -4.96 5.25 49.81
C ASN A 117 -3.88 5.98 50.62
N GLY A 118 -4.14 7.26 50.89
CA GLY A 118 -3.43 8.06 51.87
C GLY A 118 -4.15 8.05 53.21
N ASP A 119 -3.59 7.29 54.15
CA ASP A 119 -3.92 7.30 55.57
C ASP A 119 -4.11 8.71 56.15
N ALA A 120 -5.22 8.93 56.84
CA ALA A 120 -5.38 10.04 57.79
C ALA A 120 -5.43 9.46 59.21
N ASP A 121 -4.29 9.54 59.88
CA ASP A 121 -4.08 9.29 61.30
C ASP A 121 -4.79 10.38 62.14
N GLY A 122 -5.50 9.98 63.21
CA GLY A 122 -6.16 10.91 64.15
C GLY A 122 -7.32 10.33 64.96
#